data_AF-A0AAW6SIS1-F1
#
_entry.id   AF-A0AAW6SIS1-F1
#
_cell.length_a   1.000
_cell.length_b   1.000
_cell.length_c   1.000
_cell.angle_alpha   90.00
_cell.angle_beta   90.00
_cell.angle_gamma   90.00
#
_symmetry.space_group_name_H-M   'P 1'
#
loop_
_entity.id
_entity.type
_entity.pdbx_description
1 polymer ?
#
loop_
_entity_poly.entity_id
_entity_poly.type
_entity_poly.pdbx_seq_one_letter_code
_entity_poly.pdbx_strand_id
1 'polypeptide(L)'
;MTHSVLHPTRLQQTRLQQARELELPSREAMLRRAPSVQQFWDSHRQLLSDAWREWEAVEQDDLAILDSGLIDEALRTAVKQAWENPERETDVKALMTEVATDVYQFQLFDVERIADLRNMLEQAWDAGIPLRPPYGIVLNRRGAMLDRRSEGYLAAPGFQAFYQQLLDTYMRPISRLLFPEIIGYDSQSFGFSIHYQPTTDASIRPHTDASSVTLNINMNLPDETFEGSELDVLDAASGDAVRFSFTPGSAMLHRGNVPHAAQPITSGQRSNLVLWLYGERGQIPPQGAQRRAIPARDRWIASSAEQDDFAPF
;
A
#
# COMPACT_ATOMS: atom_id res chain seq x y z
N MET A 1 -0.53 58.76 -32.78
CA MET A 1 0.33 57.71 -32.18
C MET A 1 -0.40 57.18 -30.96
N THR A 2 -1.17 56.10 -31.12
CA THR A 2 -1.83 55.41 -30.02
C THR A 2 -1.14 54.07 -29.86
N HIS A 3 -0.24 53.98 -28.88
CA HIS A 3 0.42 52.74 -28.52
C HIS A 3 -0.62 51.80 -27.91
N SER A 4 -0.98 50.77 -28.65
CA SER A 4 -1.68 49.59 -28.12
C SER A 4 -0.69 48.83 -27.26
N VAL A 5 -0.86 48.89 -25.94
CA VAL A 5 -0.13 48.05 -24.99
C VAL A 5 -0.74 46.65 -25.10
N LEU A 6 -0.03 45.75 -25.77
CA LEU A 6 -0.31 44.31 -25.69
C LEU A 6 0.00 43.86 -24.26
N HIS A 7 -1.04 43.57 -23.47
CA HIS A 7 -0.88 42.77 -22.27
C HIS A 7 -0.53 41.35 -22.70
N PRO A 8 0.65 40.80 -22.33
CA PRO A 8 0.88 39.38 -22.51
C PRO A 8 -0.07 38.66 -21.55
N THR A 9 -1.00 37.90 -22.11
CA THR A 9 -1.81 36.94 -21.37
C THR A 9 -0.83 36.01 -20.65
N ARG A 10 -0.64 36.20 -19.34
CA ARG A 10 0.06 35.22 -18.50
C ARG A 10 -0.78 33.95 -18.63
N LEU A 11 -0.30 32.96 -19.38
CA LEU A 11 -0.88 31.63 -19.36
C LEU A 11 -0.91 31.21 -17.89
N GLN A 12 -2.10 30.98 -17.36
CA GLN A 12 -2.25 30.55 -15.98
C GLN A 12 -1.60 29.18 -15.88
N GLN A 13 -0.56 29.09 -15.05
CA GLN A 13 0.22 27.88 -14.85
C GLN A 13 -0.68 26.75 -14.37
N THR A 14 -0.51 25.54 -14.91
CA THR A 14 -1.32 24.37 -14.53
C THR A 14 -1.05 23.96 -13.07
N ARG A 15 -1.94 23.20 -12.44
CA ARG A 15 -1.68 22.69 -11.08
C ARG A 15 -0.49 21.75 -11.06
N LEU A 16 -0.32 20.95 -12.11
CA LEU A 16 0.85 20.11 -12.32
C LEU A 16 2.16 20.92 -12.31
N GLN A 17 2.21 22.03 -13.07
CA GLN A 17 3.39 22.89 -13.10
C GLN A 17 3.64 23.57 -11.75
N GLN A 18 2.59 24.07 -11.09
CA GLN A 18 2.70 24.68 -9.76
C GLN A 18 3.24 23.68 -8.72
N ALA A 19 2.78 22.42 -8.76
CA ALA A 19 3.22 21.38 -7.84
C ALA A 19 4.70 21.00 -8.04
N ARG A 20 5.16 20.92 -9.30
CA ARG A 20 6.56 20.62 -9.65
C ARG A 20 7.55 21.71 -9.21
N GLU A 21 7.07 22.93 -9.00
CA GLU A 21 7.88 24.06 -8.53
C GLU A 21 7.94 24.18 -7.00
N LEU A 22 7.20 23.34 -6.26
CA LEU A 22 7.23 23.36 -4.80
C LEU A 22 8.59 22.91 -4.27
N GLU A 23 9.16 23.71 -3.36
CA GLU A 23 10.32 23.30 -2.60
C GLU A 23 9.92 22.34 -1.48
N LEU A 24 10.30 21.07 -1.63
CA LEU A 24 10.07 20.03 -0.62
C LEU A 24 10.78 20.38 0.70
N PRO A 25 10.15 20.07 1.86
CA PRO A 25 10.83 20.15 3.15
C PRO A 25 12.14 19.34 3.13
N SER A 26 13.16 19.83 3.83
CA SER A 26 14.45 19.13 3.85
C SER A 26 14.33 17.75 4.49
N ARG A 27 15.21 16.82 4.07
CA ARG A 27 15.34 15.49 4.66
C ARG A 27 15.45 15.53 6.19
N GLU A 28 16.26 16.43 6.72
CA GLU A 28 16.43 16.59 8.17
C GLU A 28 15.15 17.06 8.85
N ALA A 29 14.42 18.01 8.26
CA ALA A 29 13.14 18.47 8.78
C ALA A 29 12.09 17.34 8.80
N MET A 30 12.03 16.56 7.71
CA MET A 30 11.15 15.38 7.62
C MET A 30 11.51 14.34 8.69
N LEU A 31 12.79 13.98 8.86
CA LEU A 31 13.23 13.02 9.89
C LEU A 31 12.90 13.49 11.31
N ARG A 32 13.00 14.80 11.57
CA ARG A 32 12.69 15.39 12.88
C ARG A 32 11.21 15.68 13.09
N ARG A 33 10.35 15.42 12.09
CA ARG A 33 8.93 15.77 12.10
C ARG A 33 8.71 17.24 12.49
N ALA A 34 9.51 18.13 11.89
CA ALA A 34 9.42 19.56 12.18
C ALA A 34 8.00 20.06 11.85
N PRO A 35 7.40 20.98 12.64
CA PRO A 35 6.06 21.50 12.38
C PRO A 35 5.89 22.10 10.97
N SER A 36 6.97 22.60 10.36
CA SER A 36 6.97 23.10 8.99
C SER A 36 6.68 22.04 7.93
N VAL A 37 7.00 20.77 8.22
CA VAL A 37 6.72 19.63 7.31
C VAL A 37 5.22 19.36 7.28
N GLN A 38 4.60 19.31 8.46
CA GLN A 38 3.14 19.18 8.59
C GLN A 38 2.43 20.33 7.86
N GLN A 39 2.86 21.56 8.15
CA GLN A 39 2.30 22.76 7.52
C GLN A 39 2.42 22.71 5.99
N PHE A 40 3.55 22.24 5.45
CA PHE A 40 3.75 22.09 4.01
C PHE A 40 2.72 21.13 3.41
N TRP A 41 2.55 19.93 3.96
CA TRP A 41 1.62 18.96 3.37
C TRP A 41 0.17 19.43 3.50
N ASP A 42 -0.21 20.03 4.63
CA ASP A 42 -1.56 20.55 4.84
C ASP A 42 -1.89 21.72 3.92
N SER A 43 -0.96 22.69 3.78
CA SER A 43 -1.21 23.87 2.95
C SER A 43 -1.25 23.56 1.44
N HIS A 44 -0.64 22.46 1.01
CA HIS A 44 -0.57 22.06 -0.40
C HIS A 44 -1.46 20.86 -0.75
N ARG A 45 -2.23 20.30 0.19
CA ARG A 45 -3.05 19.09 -0.01
C ARG A 45 -3.91 19.14 -1.28
N GLN A 46 -4.67 20.22 -1.48
CA GLN A 46 -5.54 20.37 -2.65
C GLN A 46 -4.73 20.53 -3.94
N LEU A 47 -3.68 21.34 -3.92
CA LEU A 47 -2.79 21.56 -5.07
C LEU A 47 -2.17 20.23 -5.55
N LEU A 48 -1.65 19.43 -4.62
CA LEU A 48 -1.05 18.13 -4.94
C LEU A 48 -2.10 17.15 -5.47
N SER A 49 -3.29 17.10 -4.87
CA SER A 49 -4.38 16.25 -5.38
C SER A 49 -4.81 16.63 -6.80
N ASP A 50 -4.94 17.92 -7.09
CA ASP A 50 -5.29 18.39 -8.43
C ASP A 50 -4.15 18.16 -9.43
N ALA A 51 -2.89 18.31 -9.02
CA ALA A 51 -1.72 18.02 -9.84
C ALA A 51 -1.66 16.54 -10.27
N TRP A 52 -1.99 15.61 -9.37
CA TRP A 52 -2.07 14.18 -9.71
C TRP A 52 -3.18 13.87 -10.71
N ARG A 53 -4.35 14.51 -10.57
CA ARG A 53 -5.45 14.38 -11.53
C ARG A 53 -5.07 14.92 -12.90
N GLU A 54 -4.41 16.08 -12.95
CA GLU A 54 -3.90 16.66 -14.20
C GLU A 54 -2.82 15.78 -14.82
N TRP A 55 -1.90 15.25 -14.02
CA TRP A 55 -0.84 14.35 -14.50
C TRP A 55 -1.43 13.07 -15.12
N GLU A 56 -2.32 12.38 -14.42
CA GLU A 56 -2.93 11.15 -14.96
C GLU A 56 -3.72 11.41 -16.23
N ALA A 57 -4.39 12.56 -16.35
CA ALA A 57 -5.09 12.95 -17.57
C ALA A 57 -4.14 13.26 -18.75
N VAL A 58 -2.93 13.77 -18.48
CA VAL A 58 -1.90 14.02 -19.49
C VAL A 58 -1.25 12.71 -19.95
N GLU A 59 -0.95 11.81 -19.02
CA GLU A 59 -0.27 10.53 -19.29
C GLU A 59 -1.27 9.41 -19.62
N GLN A 60 -2.56 9.69 -19.78
CA GLN A 60 -3.63 8.68 -19.89
C GLN A 60 -3.42 7.65 -21.01
N ASP A 61 -2.76 8.06 -22.10
CA ASP A 61 -2.50 7.21 -23.26
C ASP A 61 -1.27 6.29 -23.05
N ASP A 62 -0.39 6.65 -22.11
CA ASP A 62 0.85 5.93 -21.77
C ASP A 62 0.71 5.10 -20.48
N LEU A 63 -0.32 5.37 -19.66
CA LEU A 63 -0.63 4.62 -18.45
C LEU A 63 -1.48 3.39 -18.74
N ALA A 64 -1.03 2.24 -18.26
CA ALA A 64 -1.82 1.02 -18.29
C ALA A 64 -3.06 1.15 -17.39
N ILE A 65 -4.17 0.54 -17.81
CA ILE A 65 -5.39 0.49 -17.01
C ILE A 65 -5.18 -0.47 -15.83
N LEU A 66 -5.29 0.06 -14.62
CA LEU A 66 -5.24 -0.72 -13.39
C LEU A 66 -6.62 -1.31 -13.11
N ASP A 67 -6.81 -2.60 -13.39
CA ASP A 67 -8.06 -3.32 -13.17
C ASP A 67 -7.85 -4.67 -12.47
N SER A 68 -8.92 -5.45 -12.31
CA SER A 68 -8.84 -6.79 -11.70
C SER A 68 -7.92 -7.76 -12.47
N GLY A 69 -7.56 -7.46 -13.71
CA GLY A 69 -6.58 -8.20 -14.50
C GLY A 69 -5.20 -8.25 -13.85
N LEU A 70 -4.87 -7.28 -12.99
CA LEU A 70 -3.66 -7.28 -12.17
C LEU A 70 -3.64 -8.38 -11.12
N ILE A 71 -4.80 -8.86 -10.68
CA ILE A 71 -4.89 -9.91 -9.67
C ILE A 71 -4.77 -11.27 -10.33
N ASP A 72 -4.01 -12.17 -9.71
CA ASP A 72 -3.82 -13.56 -10.14
C ASP A 72 -5.16 -14.21 -10.51
N GLU A 73 -5.19 -14.93 -11.63
CA GLU A 73 -6.43 -15.48 -12.20
C GLU A 73 -7.16 -16.41 -11.23
N ALA A 74 -6.43 -17.28 -10.52
CA ALA A 74 -7.02 -18.22 -9.58
C ALA A 74 -7.60 -17.47 -8.39
N LEU A 75 -6.86 -16.51 -7.83
CA LEU A 75 -7.34 -15.68 -6.73
C LEU A 75 -8.56 -14.84 -7.12
N ARG A 76 -8.50 -14.15 -8.26
CA ARG A 76 -9.61 -13.34 -8.78
C ARG A 76 -10.86 -14.18 -8.98
N THR A 77 -10.72 -15.37 -9.54
CA THR A 77 -11.84 -16.29 -9.78
C THR A 77 -12.46 -16.78 -8.47
N ALA A 78 -11.64 -17.24 -7.53
CA ALA A 78 -12.12 -17.72 -6.23
C ALA A 78 -12.81 -16.61 -5.42
N VAL A 79 -12.23 -15.41 -5.39
CA VAL A 79 -12.81 -14.24 -4.70
C VAL A 79 -14.14 -13.83 -5.33
N LYS A 80 -14.22 -13.77 -6.67
CA LYS A 80 -15.47 -13.48 -7.36
C LYS A 80 -16.56 -14.49 -7.00
N GLN A 81 -16.22 -15.78 -6.99
CA GLN A 81 -17.16 -16.85 -6.65
C GLN A 81 -17.61 -16.79 -5.18
N ALA A 82 -16.74 -16.38 -4.27
CA ALA A 82 -17.08 -16.16 -2.87
C ALA A 82 -17.99 -14.93 -2.65
N TRP A 83 -17.81 -13.86 -3.44
CA TRP A 83 -18.75 -12.73 -3.44
C TRP A 83 -20.15 -13.13 -3.95
N GLU A 84 -20.22 -13.98 -4.98
CA GLU A 84 -21.50 -14.49 -5.52
C GLU A 84 -22.16 -15.51 -4.59
N ASN A 85 -21.36 -16.39 -3.96
CA ASN A 85 -21.80 -17.38 -3.00
C ASN A 85 -20.76 -17.52 -1.88
N PRO A 86 -20.97 -16.90 -0.70
CA PRO A 86 -20.00 -16.90 0.39
C PRO A 86 -19.55 -18.28 0.88
N GLU A 87 -20.35 -19.33 0.69
CA GLU A 87 -19.96 -20.71 1.02
C GLU A 87 -18.78 -21.23 0.16
N ARG A 88 -18.44 -20.53 -0.94
CA ARG A 88 -17.27 -20.83 -1.79
C ARG A 88 -15.96 -20.20 -1.30
N GLU A 89 -15.96 -19.52 -0.16
CA GLU A 89 -14.73 -18.97 0.44
C GLU A 89 -13.65 -20.03 0.73
N THR A 90 -14.02 -21.32 0.79
CA THR A 90 -13.07 -22.43 0.88
C THR A 90 -12.11 -22.48 -0.31
N ASP A 91 -12.56 -22.07 -1.50
CA ASP A 91 -11.74 -22.01 -2.71
C ASP A 91 -10.67 -20.92 -2.56
N VAL A 92 -11.01 -19.81 -1.89
CA VAL A 92 -10.05 -18.74 -1.54
C VAL A 92 -9.06 -19.24 -0.50
N LYS A 93 -9.54 -19.92 0.55
CA LYS A 93 -8.67 -20.50 1.59
C LYS A 93 -7.67 -21.52 1.03
N ALA A 94 -8.08 -22.31 0.04
CA ALA A 94 -7.22 -23.31 -0.59
C ALA A 94 -6.00 -22.71 -1.33
N LEU A 95 -6.06 -21.43 -1.70
CA LEU A 95 -4.94 -20.69 -2.32
C LEU A 95 -3.96 -20.12 -1.28
N MET A 96 -4.30 -20.18 0.02
CA MET A 96 -3.49 -19.62 1.10
C MET A 96 -2.60 -20.71 1.69
N THR A 97 -1.29 -20.52 1.62
CA THR A 97 -0.33 -21.41 2.30
C THR A 97 -0.01 -20.84 3.67
N GLU A 98 -0.36 -21.55 4.75
CA GLU A 98 0.06 -21.17 6.10
C GLU A 98 1.54 -21.55 6.29
N VAL A 99 2.40 -20.54 6.39
CA VAL A 99 3.85 -20.72 6.43
C VAL A 99 4.41 -20.63 7.86
N ALA A 100 3.68 -19.97 8.75
CA ALA A 100 3.81 -19.99 10.21
C ALA A 100 2.42 -19.80 10.83
N THR A 101 2.27 -19.97 12.15
CA THR A 101 0.96 -19.82 12.82
C THR A 101 0.34 -18.46 12.51
N ASP A 102 -0.83 -18.45 11.86
CA ASP A 102 -1.54 -17.22 11.45
C ASP A 102 -0.79 -16.33 10.44
N VAL A 103 0.12 -16.90 9.65
CA VAL A 103 0.89 -16.19 8.62
C VAL A 103 0.71 -16.92 7.30
N TYR A 104 0.14 -16.24 6.32
CA TYR A 104 -0.27 -16.85 5.06
C TYR A 104 0.45 -16.23 3.88
N GLN A 105 1.01 -17.06 3.00
CA GLN A 105 1.61 -16.67 1.74
C GLN A 105 0.74 -17.14 0.56
N PHE A 106 0.60 -16.29 -0.45
CA PHE A 106 -0.18 -16.59 -1.67
C PHE A 106 0.25 -15.70 -2.85
N GLN A 107 -0.12 -16.10 -4.07
CA GLN A 107 0.06 -15.26 -5.26
C GLN A 107 -1.08 -14.24 -5.30
N LEU A 108 -0.75 -12.94 -5.18
CA LEU A 108 -1.74 -11.87 -5.23
C LEU A 108 -1.85 -11.29 -6.64
N PHE A 109 -0.72 -10.87 -7.21
CA PHE A 109 -0.70 -10.26 -8.53
C PHE A 109 -0.39 -11.28 -9.62
N ASP A 110 -1.03 -11.08 -10.77
CA ASP A 110 -0.68 -11.76 -12.00
C ASP A 110 0.72 -11.32 -12.43
N VAL A 111 1.62 -12.29 -12.64
CA VAL A 111 3.04 -12.05 -12.89
C VAL A 111 3.28 -11.36 -14.23
N GLU A 112 2.41 -11.57 -15.23
CA GLU A 112 2.52 -10.93 -16.54
C GLU A 112 1.99 -9.49 -16.50
N ARG A 113 1.03 -9.22 -15.62
CA ARG A 113 0.38 -7.90 -15.50
C ARG A 113 0.99 -6.99 -14.44
N ILE A 114 1.76 -7.51 -13.49
CA ILE A 114 2.34 -6.70 -12.39
C ILE A 114 3.18 -5.52 -12.90
N ALA A 115 3.76 -5.64 -14.09
CA ALA A 115 4.49 -4.57 -14.76
C ALA A 115 3.64 -3.31 -14.99
N ASP A 116 2.33 -3.43 -15.22
CA ASP A 116 1.43 -2.29 -15.41
C ASP A 116 1.41 -1.39 -14.16
N LEU A 117 1.23 -2.00 -12.98
CA LEU A 117 1.24 -1.29 -11.71
C LEU A 117 2.65 -0.80 -11.35
N ARG A 118 3.67 -1.62 -11.60
CA ARG A 118 5.07 -1.26 -11.32
C ARG A 118 5.49 -0.02 -12.13
N ASN A 119 5.19 0.01 -13.43
CA ASN A 119 5.50 1.11 -14.33
C ASN A 119 4.73 2.39 -13.95
N MET A 120 3.46 2.27 -13.57
CA MET A 120 2.69 3.43 -13.08
C MET A 120 3.34 4.08 -11.86
N LEU A 121 3.81 3.28 -10.89
CA LEU A 121 4.51 3.80 -9.71
C LEU A 121 5.86 4.45 -10.06
N GLU A 122 6.56 3.96 -11.09
CA GLU A 122 7.79 4.60 -11.59
C GLU A 122 7.51 5.92 -12.29
N GLN A 123 6.50 5.96 -13.16
CA GLN A 123 6.10 7.19 -13.83
C GLN A 123 5.62 8.23 -12.82
N ALA A 124 4.88 7.82 -11.77
CA ALA A 124 4.51 8.69 -10.67
C ALA A 124 5.74 9.21 -9.92
N TRP A 125 6.75 8.38 -9.69
CA TRP A 125 8.01 8.81 -9.09
C TRP A 125 8.73 9.86 -9.94
N ASP A 126 8.78 9.65 -11.26
CA ASP A 126 9.44 10.55 -12.21
C ASP A 126 8.60 11.79 -12.56
N ALA A 127 7.33 11.84 -12.14
CA ALA A 127 6.42 12.94 -12.41
C ALA A 127 6.86 14.27 -11.78
N GLY A 128 7.77 14.24 -10.79
CA GLY A 128 8.26 15.43 -10.10
C GLY A 128 7.21 16.13 -9.22
N ILE A 129 6.09 15.47 -8.95
CA ILE A 129 5.08 15.94 -8.00
C ILE A 129 5.51 15.49 -6.59
N PRO A 130 5.49 16.38 -5.58
CA PRO A 130 5.79 16.00 -4.20
C PRO A 130 4.99 14.80 -3.69
N LEU A 131 5.70 13.72 -3.32
CA LEU A 131 5.17 12.56 -2.61
C LEU A 131 5.81 12.47 -1.22
N ARG A 132 4.99 12.20 -0.20
CA ARG A 132 5.48 11.99 1.17
C ARG A 132 6.07 10.57 1.24
N PRO A 133 7.35 10.42 1.63
CA PRO A 133 7.93 9.11 1.86
C PRO A 133 7.39 8.48 3.16
N PRO A 134 7.33 7.13 3.26
CA PRO A 134 6.93 6.47 4.49
C PRO A 134 7.92 6.72 5.65
N TYR A 135 7.38 6.94 6.85
CA TYR A 135 8.16 7.09 8.08
C TYR A 135 8.64 5.72 8.61
N GLY A 136 9.80 5.69 9.28
CA GLY A 136 10.29 4.51 10.00
C GLY A 136 11.44 3.77 9.33
N ILE A 137 11.64 3.94 8.01
CA ILE A 137 12.80 3.41 7.28
C ILE A 137 13.57 4.62 6.72
N VAL A 138 14.39 5.24 7.57
CA VAL A 138 15.24 6.45 7.39
C VAL A 138 15.17 7.11 5.99
N LEU A 139 13.96 7.59 5.68
CA LEU A 139 13.47 8.11 4.40
C LEU A 139 13.88 7.27 3.18
N ASN A 140 13.00 6.33 2.83
CA ASN A 140 13.04 5.65 1.56
C ASN A 140 13.14 6.66 0.41
N ARG A 141 14.05 6.41 -0.52
CA ARG A 141 14.35 7.30 -1.64
C ARG A 141 13.40 7.14 -2.83
N ARG A 142 12.46 6.18 -2.81
CA ARG A 142 11.50 5.90 -3.90
C ARG A 142 10.15 5.35 -3.42
N GLY A 143 9.75 5.65 -2.20
CA GLY A 143 8.47 5.21 -1.61
C GLY A 143 7.41 6.32 -1.62
N ALA A 144 6.14 5.94 -1.56
CA ALA A 144 5.01 6.85 -1.53
C ALA A 144 3.98 6.41 -0.48
N MET A 145 3.34 7.37 0.18
CA MET A 145 2.08 7.12 0.87
C MET A 145 0.98 6.84 -0.15
N LEU A 146 0.11 5.86 0.13
CA LEU A 146 -0.88 5.35 -0.84
C LEU A 146 -2.32 5.57 -0.37
N ASP A 147 -2.56 5.64 0.94
CA ASP A 147 -3.89 5.92 1.49
C ASP A 147 -4.22 7.42 1.36
N ARG A 148 -5.42 7.74 0.86
CA ARG A 148 -5.88 9.12 0.66
C ARG A 148 -5.89 10.00 1.90
N ARG A 149 -5.92 9.39 3.10
CA ARG A 149 -5.90 10.11 4.37
C ARG A 149 -4.49 10.55 4.76
N SER A 150 -3.47 9.85 4.25
CA SER A 150 -2.07 10.22 4.46
C SER A 150 -1.74 11.52 3.73
N GLU A 151 -0.98 12.39 4.39
CA GLU A 151 -0.39 13.56 3.76
C GLU A 151 0.48 13.18 2.56
N GLY A 152 0.43 13.99 1.49
CA GLY A 152 1.30 13.81 0.31
C GLY A 152 1.18 12.44 -0.36
N TYR A 153 0.02 11.79 -0.27
CA TYR A 153 -0.25 10.51 -0.91
C TYR A 153 -0.28 10.61 -2.44
N LEU A 154 -0.11 9.46 -3.10
CA LEU A 154 -0.29 9.33 -4.54
C LEU A 154 -1.78 9.48 -4.91
N ALA A 155 -2.20 10.69 -5.25
CA ALA A 155 -3.60 11.03 -5.47
C ALA A 155 -4.09 10.80 -6.92
N ALA A 156 -3.35 10.04 -7.71
CA ALA A 156 -3.74 9.68 -9.08
C ALA A 156 -5.07 8.88 -9.05
N PRO A 157 -6.15 9.37 -9.71
CA PRO A 157 -7.48 8.78 -9.60
C PRO A 157 -7.56 7.28 -9.93
N GLY A 158 -6.93 6.83 -11.01
CA GLY A 158 -6.89 5.42 -11.42
C GLY A 158 -6.21 4.53 -10.38
N PHE A 159 -5.08 4.99 -9.81
CA PHE A 159 -4.44 4.28 -8.70
C PHE A 159 -5.30 4.24 -7.45
N GLN A 160 -5.95 5.35 -7.08
CA GLN A 160 -6.82 5.39 -5.89
C GLN A 160 -8.05 4.47 -6.05
N ALA A 161 -8.61 4.38 -7.26
CA ALA A 161 -9.68 3.43 -7.55
C ALA A 161 -9.20 1.98 -7.41
N PHE A 162 -8.03 1.65 -7.96
CA PHE A 162 -7.44 0.32 -7.82
C PHE A 162 -7.07 -0.03 -6.38
N TYR A 163 -6.49 0.91 -5.63
CA TYR A 163 -6.17 0.76 -4.22
C TYR A 163 -7.41 0.40 -3.40
N GLN A 164 -8.52 1.12 -3.61
CA GLN A 164 -9.79 0.83 -2.95
C GLN A 164 -10.36 -0.54 -3.36
N GLN A 165 -10.25 -0.90 -4.64
CA GLN A 165 -10.66 -2.22 -5.12
C GLN A 165 -9.87 -3.35 -4.45
N LEU A 166 -8.54 -3.24 -4.37
CA LEU A 166 -7.66 -4.20 -3.73
C LEU A 166 -8.05 -4.41 -2.25
N LEU A 167 -8.33 -3.30 -1.58
CA LEU A 167 -8.75 -3.24 -0.19
C LEU A 167 -10.12 -3.88 0.07
N ASP A 168 -11.14 -3.51 -0.70
CA ASP A 168 -12.53 -3.91 -0.45
C ASP A 168 -12.88 -5.26 -1.04
N THR A 169 -12.39 -5.56 -2.24
CA THR A 169 -12.76 -6.77 -2.96
C THR A 169 -11.93 -7.97 -2.48
N TYR A 170 -10.68 -7.73 -2.08
CA TYR A 170 -9.72 -8.79 -1.76
C TYR A 170 -9.27 -8.76 -0.30
N MET A 171 -8.55 -7.72 0.13
CA MET A 171 -7.85 -7.76 1.42
C MET A 171 -8.79 -7.93 2.61
N ARG A 172 -9.88 -7.15 2.71
CA ARG A 172 -10.85 -7.24 3.82
C ARG A 172 -11.51 -8.62 3.92
N PRO A 173 -12.22 -9.14 2.89
CA PRO A 173 -12.90 -10.42 3.02
C PRO A 173 -11.93 -11.59 3.27
N ILE A 174 -10.74 -11.59 2.65
CA ILE A 174 -9.70 -12.59 2.91
C ILE A 174 -9.22 -12.49 4.37
N SER A 175 -9.00 -11.27 4.87
CA SER A 175 -8.59 -11.03 6.26
C SER A 175 -9.65 -11.54 7.25
N ARG A 176 -10.94 -11.31 6.98
CA ARG A 176 -12.04 -11.79 7.83
C ARG A 176 -12.17 -13.31 7.81
N LEU A 177 -11.87 -13.94 6.67
CA LEU A 177 -11.84 -15.40 6.52
C LEU A 177 -10.76 -16.03 7.39
N LEU A 178 -9.56 -15.46 7.40
CA LEU A 178 -8.41 -16.00 8.13
C LEU A 178 -8.41 -15.58 9.61
N PHE A 179 -8.87 -14.36 9.91
CA PHE A 179 -8.83 -13.73 11.22
C PHE A 179 -10.20 -13.14 11.59
N PRO A 180 -11.23 -13.95 11.91
CA PRO A 180 -12.58 -13.45 12.17
C PRO A 180 -12.66 -12.43 13.31
N GLU A 181 -11.70 -12.42 14.24
CA GLU A 181 -11.61 -11.44 15.32
C GLU A 181 -11.36 -9.99 14.86
N ILE A 182 -10.99 -9.78 13.60
CA ILE A 182 -10.72 -8.45 13.04
C ILE A 182 -11.98 -7.73 12.57
N ILE A 183 -13.14 -8.41 12.49
CA ILE A 183 -14.39 -7.76 12.09
C ILE A 183 -14.76 -6.66 13.08
N GLY A 184 -14.91 -5.44 12.57
CA GLY A 184 -15.10 -4.22 13.36
C GLY A 184 -13.80 -3.46 13.63
N TYR A 185 -12.66 -4.01 13.22
CA TYR A 185 -11.33 -3.39 13.30
C TYR A 185 -10.64 -3.37 11.92
N ASP A 186 -11.40 -3.27 10.85
CA ASP A 186 -10.91 -3.37 9.46
C ASP A 186 -11.55 -2.36 8.50
N SER A 187 -12.21 -1.35 9.06
CA SER A 187 -12.88 -0.28 8.32
C SER A 187 -11.89 0.68 7.63
N GLN A 188 -10.76 0.93 8.28
CA GLN A 188 -9.72 1.86 7.86
C GLN A 188 -8.52 1.11 7.28
N SER A 189 -7.73 1.80 6.44
CA SER A 189 -6.50 1.29 5.85
C SER A 189 -5.26 2.16 6.09
N PHE A 190 -4.09 1.64 5.80
CA PHE A 190 -2.91 2.48 5.60
C PHE A 190 -2.05 1.79 4.56
N GLY A 191 -1.37 2.54 3.71
CA GLY A 191 -0.63 1.95 2.61
C GLY A 191 0.59 2.76 2.27
N PHE A 192 1.69 2.07 2.01
CA PHE A 192 2.93 2.69 1.55
C PHE A 192 3.70 1.76 0.62
N SER A 193 4.43 2.35 -0.32
CA SER A 193 5.42 1.64 -1.13
C SER A 193 6.82 1.84 -0.57
N ILE A 194 7.66 0.82 -0.72
CA ILE A 194 9.05 0.81 -0.28
C ILE A 194 9.92 0.24 -1.40
N HIS A 195 11.02 0.92 -1.64
CA HIS A 195 12.15 0.40 -2.39
C HIS A 195 13.33 0.08 -1.48
N TYR A 196 13.83 -1.15 -1.49
CA TYR A 196 15.01 -1.62 -0.75
C TYR A 196 16.21 -1.76 -1.68
N GLN A 197 17.38 -1.31 -1.22
CA GLN A 197 18.68 -1.52 -1.86
C GLN A 197 19.81 -1.65 -0.81
N PRO A 198 20.96 -2.28 -1.11
CA PRO A 198 22.00 -2.57 -0.12
C PRO A 198 22.60 -1.35 0.61
N THR A 199 22.41 -0.14 0.08
CA THR A 199 22.93 1.12 0.66
C THR A 199 21.89 1.93 1.43
N THR A 200 20.62 1.51 1.41
CA THR A 200 19.59 2.04 2.32
C THR A 200 19.69 1.30 3.65
N ASP A 201 19.22 1.89 4.77
CA ASP A 201 19.09 1.17 6.05
C ASP A 201 18.20 -0.06 5.81
N ALA A 202 18.86 -1.18 5.52
CA ALA A 202 18.31 -2.28 4.73
C ALA A 202 17.55 -3.32 5.57
N SER A 203 17.59 -3.18 6.89
CA SER A 203 16.88 -4.06 7.81
C SER A 203 15.90 -3.27 8.67
N ILE A 204 14.76 -3.89 8.93
CA ILE A 204 13.82 -3.41 9.92
C ILE A 204 13.99 -4.32 11.13
N ARG A 205 14.32 -3.71 12.27
CA ARG A 205 14.47 -4.42 13.54
C ARG A 205 13.18 -5.18 13.87
N PRO A 206 13.25 -6.26 14.68
CA PRO A 206 12.05 -6.93 15.17
C PRO A 206 11.02 -5.94 15.71
N HIS A 207 9.80 -5.99 15.17
CA HIS A 207 8.70 -5.10 15.52
C HIS A 207 7.36 -5.81 15.32
N THR A 208 6.30 -5.11 15.71
CA THR A 208 4.91 -5.43 15.37
C THR A 208 4.33 -4.22 14.65
N ASP A 209 3.31 -4.44 13.84
CA ASP A 209 2.60 -3.38 13.15
C ASP A 209 1.42 -2.88 13.99
N ALA A 210 1.15 -1.58 13.89
CA ALA A 210 -0.02 -0.95 14.47
C ALA A 210 -1.26 -1.19 13.59
N SER A 211 -1.52 -2.46 13.24
CA SER A 211 -2.58 -2.91 12.36
C SER A 211 -3.33 -4.09 12.97
N SER A 212 -4.58 -4.27 12.56
CA SER A 212 -5.30 -5.54 12.76
C SER A 212 -4.68 -6.61 11.88
N VAL A 213 -4.41 -6.25 10.62
CA VAL A 213 -3.83 -7.12 9.60
C VAL A 213 -2.86 -6.32 8.73
N THR A 214 -1.73 -6.93 8.40
CA THR A 214 -0.74 -6.43 7.45
C THR A 214 -0.67 -7.36 6.24
N LEU A 215 -0.64 -6.77 5.05
CA LEU A 215 -0.37 -7.42 3.76
C LEU A 215 0.92 -6.82 3.19
N ASN A 216 1.94 -7.66 3.03
CA ASN A 216 3.24 -7.30 2.47
C ASN A 216 3.38 -7.95 1.08
N ILE A 217 3.65 -7.16 0.03
CA ILE A 217 3.56 -7.61 -1.36
C ILE A 217 4.83 -7.26 -2.10
N ASN A 218 5.44 -8.26 -2.74
CA ASN A 218 6.59 -8.05 -3.61
C ASN A 218 6.16 -7.58 -5.00
N MET A 219 6.70 -6.44 -5.42
CA MET A 219 6.40 -5.78 -6.70
C MET A 219 7.47 -5.97 -7.76
N ASN A 220 8.50 -6.76 -7.48
CA ASN A 220 9.53 -7.06 -8.47
C ASN A 220 8.95 -7.78 -9.69
N LEU A 221 9.53 -7.49 -10.84
CA LEU A 221 9.29 -8.24 -12.08
C LEU A 221 10.07 -9.56 -12.06
N PRO A 222 9.70 -10.55 -12.90
CA PRO A 222 10.36 -11.86 -12.95
C PRO A 222 11.88 -11.85 -13.13
N ASP A 223 12.40 -10.86 -13.85
CA ASP A 223 13.83 -10.68 -14.14
C ASP A 223 14.55 -9.81 -13.09
N GLU A 224 13.82 -9.19 -12.16
CA GLU A 224 14.37 -8.38 -11.07
C GLU A 224 14.67 -9.24 -9.85
N THR A 225 15.89 -9.79 -9.78
CA THR A 225 16.33 -10.61 -8.63
C THR A 225 16.99 -9.80 -7.53
N PHE A 226 16.91 -10.31 -6.30
CA PHE A 226 17.59 -9.78 -5.13
C PHE A 226 17.99 -10.91 -4.18
N GLU A 227 18.96 -10.64 -3.31
CA GLU A 227 19.35 -11.53 -2.20
C GLU A 227 19.18 -10.81 -0.87
N GLY A 228 18.87 -11.57 0.19
CA GLY A 228 18.47 -10.99 1.47
C GLY A 228 17.01 -10.54 1.44
N SER A 229 16.65 -9.58 2.30
CA SER A 229 15.28 -9.06 2.43
C SER A 229 14.21 -10.11 2.77
N GLU A 230 14.61 -11.32 3.17
CA GLU A 230 13.67 -12.29 3.72
C GLU A 230 13.01 -11.74 4.97
N LEU A 231 11.79 -12.21 5.23
CA LEU A 231 11.09 -11.87 6.45
C LEU A 231 11.26 -12.98 7.47
N ASP A 232 11.78 -12.63 8.63
CA ASP A 232 11.76 -13.48 9.81
C ASP A 232 10.48 -13.20 10.58
N VAL A 233 9.69 -14.24 10.82
CA VAL A 233 8.47 -14.16 11.62
C VAL A 233 8.63 -15.06 12.83
N LEU A 234 8.36 -14.51 14.02
CA LEU A 234 8.36 -15.30 15.25
C LEU A 234 7.10 -16.17 15.30
N ASP A 235 7.25 -17.47 15.14
CA ASP A 235 6.14 -18.41 15.19
C ASP A 235 5.69 -18.63 16.63
N ALA A 236 4.41 -18.38 16.91
CA ALA A 236 3.86 -18.45 18.26
C ALA A 236 3.79 -19.89 18.80
N ALA A 237 3.76 -20.91 17.93
CA ALA A 237 3.67 -22.30 18.32
C ALA A 237 5.03 -22.88 18.75
N SER A 238 6.08 -22.64 17.96
CA SER A 238 7.43 -23.10 18.25
C SER A 238 8.24 -22.15 19.13
N GLY A 239 7.98 -20.85 19.05
CA GLY A 239 8.84 -19.80 19.61
C GLY A 239 10.09 -19.51 18.78
N ASP A 240 10.24 -20.16 17.62
CA ASP A 240 11.36 -19.98 16.71
C ASP A 240 11.04 -18.96 15.61
N ALA A 241 12.08 -18.34 15.05
CA ALA A 241 11.94 -17.50 13.87
C ALA A 241 11.87 -18.39 12.62
N VAL A 242 10.79 -18.23 11.84
CA VAL A 242 10.65 -18.87 10.52
C VAL A 242 10.89 -17.82 9.45
N ARG A 243 11.75 -18.17 8.48
CA ARG A 243 12.21 -17.26 7.42
C ARG A 243 11.51 -17.55 6.12
N PHE A 244 11.03 -16.49 5.45
CA PHE A 244 10.33 -16.60 4.18
C PHE A 244 10.84 -15.59 3.16
N SER A 245 10.90 -16.04 1.91
CA SER A 245 11.24 -15.21 0.75
C SER A 245 10.00 -14.89 -0.07
N PHE A 246 10.10 -13.85 -0.89
CA PHE A 246 9.02 -13.44 -1.79
C PHE A 246 9.40 -13.73 -3.24
N THR A 247 8.42 -14.15 -4.04
CA THR A 247 8.48 -14.20 -5.50
C THR A 247 7.71 -13.01 -6.10
N PRO A 248 7.91 -12.65 -7.37
CA PRO A 248 7.13 -11.61 -8.07
C PRO A 248 5.62 -11.76 -7.85
N GLY A 249 4.97 -10.69 -7.37
CA GLY A 249 3.53 -10.65 -7.13
C GLY A 249 3.02 -11.49 -5.95
N SER A 250 3.90 -12.22 -5.26
CA SER A 250 3.52 -12.90 -4.03
C SER A 250 3.28 -11.91 -2.90
N ALA A 251 2.34 -12.28 -2.03
CA ALA A 251 2.00 -11.52 -0.86
C ALA A 251 2.03 -12.40 0.39
N MET A 252 2.24 -11.74 1.52
CA MET A 252 2.18 -12.34 2.84
C MET A 252 1.22 -11.55 3.72
N LEU A 253 0.25 -12.24 4.30
CA LEU A 253 -0.81 -11.67 5.13
C LEU A 253 -0.72 -12.25 6.55
N HIS A 254 -0.69 -11.37 7.55
CA HIS A 254 -0.61 -11.75 8.96
C HIS A 254 -1.28 -10.71 9.84
N ARG A 255 -1.57 -11.08 11.09
CA ARG A 255 -2.02 -10.10 12.11
C ARG A 255 -0.90 -9.12 12.44
N GLY A 256 -1.23 -7.85 12.68
CA GLY A 256 -0.21 -6.82 12.95
C GLY A 256 0.60 -7.09 14.22
N ASN A 257 0.01 -7.79 15.20
CA ASN A 257 0.68 -8.15 16.45
C ASN A 257 1.69 -9.31 16.34
N VAL A 258 1.88 -9.90 15.15
CA VAL A 258 2.87 -10.94 14.91
C VAL A 258 4.27 -10.30 14.84
N PRO A 259 5.20 -10.63 15.77
CA PRO A 259 6.54 -10.07 15.73
C PRO A 259 7.32 -10.55 14.51
N HIS A 260 7.91 -9.61 13.78
CA HIS A 260 8.66 -9.91 12.57
C HIS A 260 9.79 -8.91 12.31
N ALA A 261 10.75 -9.30 11.48
CA ALA A 261 11.90 -8.50 11.08
C ALA A 261 12.22 -8.71 9.60
N ALA A 262 12.65 -7.65 8.92
CA ALA A 262 13.14 -7.75 7.55
C ALA A 262 14.68 -7.86 7.56
N GLN A 263 15.20 -8.91 6.94
CA GLN A 263 16.64 -9.09 6.78
C GLN A 263 17.24 -8.00 5.87
N PRO A 264 18.52 -7.63 6.05
CA PRO A 264 19.18 -6.73 5.12
C PRO A 264 19.12 -7.27 3.69
N ILE A 265 18.78 -6.44 2.72
CA ILE A 265 19.03 -6.73 1.31
C ILE A 265 20.54 -6.63 1.04
N THR A 266 21.12 -7.65 0.42
CA THR A 266 22.57 -7.75 0.19
C THR A 266 22.96 -7.54 -1.26
N SER A 267 22.05 -7.79 -2.21
CA SER A 267 22.23 -7.53 -3.63
C SER A 267 20.89 -7.28 -4.33
N GLY A 268 20.92 -6.65 -5.50
CA GLY A 268 19.70 -6.31 -6.26
C GLY A 268 18.88 -5.17 -5.65
N GLN A 269 17.61 -5.12 -6.00
CA GLN A 269 16.62 -4.15 -5.53
C GLN A 269 15.30 -4.87 -5.25
N ARG A 270 14.57 -4.46 -4.22
CA ARG A 270 13.22 -4.96 -3.95
C ARG A 270 12.22 -3.82 -3.87
N SER A 271 11.25 -3.81 -4.76
CA SER A 271 10.07 -2.96 -4.73
C SER A 271 8.94 -3.67 -3.98
N ASN A 272 8.26 -2.97 -3.08
CA ASN A 272 7.32 -3.60 -2.16
C ASN A 272 6.13 -2.68 -1.86
N LEU A 273 4.95 -3.25 -1.70
CA LEU A 273 3.79 -2.58 -1.13
C LEU A 273 3.48 -3.17 0.24
N VAL A 274 3.15 -2.31 1.21
CA VAL A 274 2.66 -2.73 2.51
C VAL A 274 1.33 -2.05 2.77
N LEU A 275 0.31 -2.87 3.04
CA LEU A 275 -1.05 -2.42 3.31
C LEU A 275 -1.49 -2.91 4.69
N TRP A 276 -2.13 -2.03 5.44
CA TRP A 276 -2.68 -2.31 6.76
C TRP A 276 -4.19 -2.15 6.74
N LEU A 277 -4.86 -2.96 7.57
CA LEU A 277 -6.24 -2.72 7.99
C LEU A 277 -6.26 -2.44 9.50
N TYR A 278 -7.14 -1.52 9.91
CA TYR A 278 -7.43 -1.21 11.30
C TYR A 278 -8.84 -0.60 11.43
N GLY A 279 -9.33 -0.45 12.65
CA GLY A 279 -10.63 0.15 12.96
C GLY A 279 -10.57 1.68 13.01
N GLU A 280 -11.69 2.32 13.31
CA GLU A 280 -11.73 3.79 13.47
C GLU A 280 -10.65 4.28 14.45
N ARG A 281 -9.99 5.39 14.10
CA ARG A 281 -8.97 6.06 14.91
C ARG A 281 -7.82 5.14 15.34
N GLY A 282 -7.43 4.19 14.49
CA GLY A 282 -6.30 3.30 14.76
C GLY A 282 -6.61 2.11 15.67
N GLN A 283 -7.89 1.81 15.91
CA GLN A 283 -8.26 0.69 16.77
C GLN A 283 -7.82 -0.66 16.19
N ILE A 284 -7.32 -1.54 17.05
CA ILE A 284 -6.96 -2.91 16.71
C ILE A 284 -7.63 -3.87 17.70
N PRO A 285 -7.83 -5.15 17.34
CA PRO A 285 -8.39 -6.13 18.25
C PRO A 285 -7.56 -6.23 19.54
N PRO A 286 -8.21 -6.39 20.71
CA PRO A 286 -7.48 -6.59 21.95
C PRO A 286 -6.65 -7.88 21.89
N GLN A 287 -5.53 -7.91 22.61
CA GLN A 287 -4.70 -9.10 22.70
C GLN A 287 -5.53 -10.28 23.24
N GLY A 288 -5.50 -11.41 22.54
CA GLY A 288 -6.30 -12.58 22.91
C GLY A 288 -7.80 -12.46 22.56
N ALA A 289 -8.18 -11.54 21.67
CA ALA A 289 -9.55 -11.47 21.13
C ALA A 289 -10.04 -12.86 20.68
N GLN A 290 -11.26 -13.20 21.10
CA GLN A 290 -11.83 -14.52 20.81
C GLN A 290 -12.17 -14.66 19.33
N ARG A 291 -11.72 -15.76 18.72
CA ARG A 291 -12.11 -16.17 17.37
C ARG A 291 -13.48 -16.83 17.41
N ARG A 292 -14.53 -16.03 17.25
CA ARG A 292 -15.89 -16.55 17.14
C ARG A 292 -16.12 -17.07 15.74
N ALA A 293 -16.91 -18.14 15.62
CA ALA A 293 -17.39 -18.58 14.33
C ALA A 293 -18.34 -17.53 13.77
N ILE A 294 -17.97 -16.96 12.63
CA ILE A 294 -18.78 -15.99 11.88
C ILE A 294 -19.30 -16.71 10.63
N PRO A 295 -20.57 -16.55 10.22
CA PRO A 295 -21.06 -17.09 8.96
C PRO A 295 -20.31 -16.49 7.76
N ALA A 296 -20.09 -17.26 6.69
CA ALA A 296 -19.39 -16.76 5.50
C ALA A 296 -20.07 -15.50 4.92
N ARG A 297 -21.40 -15.49 4.87
CA ARG A 297 -22.19 -14.32 4.44
C ARG A 297 -21.92 -13.02 5.21
N ASP A 298 -21.42 -13.11 6.44
CA ASP A 298 -21.13 -11.95 7.29
C ASP A 298 -19.65 -11.51 7.16
N ARG A 299 -18.78 -12.34 6.55
CA ARG A 299 -17.41 -11.97 6.17
C ARG A 299 -17.37 -11.27 4.81
N TRP A 300 -18.12 -11.82 3.84
CA TRP A 300 -18.19 -11.35 2.45
C TRP A 300 -19.23 -10.25 2.27
N ILE A 301 -19.07 -9.17 3.04
CA ILE A 301 -19.89 -7.96 2.96
C ILE A 301 -19.02 -6.76 2.64
N ALA A 302 -19.54 -5.84 1.84
CA ALA A 302 -18.88 -4.57 1.60
C ALA A 302 -18.77 -3.79 2.92
N SER A 303 -17.65 -3.12 3.15
CA SER A 303 -17.54 -2.18 4.27
C SER A 303 -18.44 -0.98 4.01
N SER A 304 -19.34 -0.68 4.93
CA SER A 304 -20.15 0.55 4.90
C SER A 304 -19.61 1.65 5.81
N ALA A 305 -18.48 1.40 6.47
CA ALA A 305 -17.89 2.34 7.41
C ALA A 305 -17.30 3.55 6.67
N GLU A 306 -17.56 4.75 7.20
CA GLU A 306 -16.92 5.96 6.69
C GLU A 306 -15.43 5.96 7.02
N GLN A 307 -14.63 6.47 6.08
CA GLN A 307 -13.21 6.69 6.34
C GLN A 307 -13.05 7.93 7.22
N ASP A 308 -12.33 7.79 8.33
CA ASP A 308 -12.03 8.91 9.23
C ASP A 308 -10.89 9.79 8.71
N ASP A 309 -10.51 10.84 9.43
CA ASP A 309 -9.36 11.69 9.07
C ASP A 309 -8.03 11.21 9.70
N PHE A 310 -8.02 10.00 10.27
CA PHE A 310 -6.83 9.47 10.95
C PHE A 310 -6.08 8.51 10.02
N ALA A 311 -4.82 8.84 9.73
CA ALA A 311 -3.85 7.91 9.16
C ALA A 311 -2.66 7.75 10.12
N PRO A 312 -2.14 6.52 10.32
CA PRO A 312 -0.88 6.34 11.01
C PRO A 312 0.24 7.12 10.33
N PHE A 313 0.99 7.89 11.13
CA PHE A 313 2.20 8.66 10.78
C PHE A 313 2.02 9.93 9.94
#